data_AF-A0A4R4D2E0-F1
#
_entry.id   AF-A0A4R4D2E0-F1
#
_cell.length_a   1.000
_cell.length_b   1.000
_cell.length_c   1.000
_cell.angle_alpha   90.00
_cell.angle_beta   90.00
_cell.angle_gamma   90.00
#
_symmetry.space_group_name_H-M   'P 1'
#
loop_
_entity.id
_entity.type
_entity.pdbx_description
1 polymer ?
#
loop_
_entity_poly.entity_id
_entity_poly.type
_entity_poly.pdbx_seq_one_letter_code
_entity_poly.pdbx_strand_id
1 'polypeptide(L)'
;MIAAGRYLNGEEREYLEIEYLPIYEQLVEERRRQLSEQAYAREILNREPASFEKREPPSRENAHYAFSLGDTVYLGADEYEIFSFDGGRFILRDISFPLFSKELARDDFDRMLRENPLNDHLIADERGPVKPAEEKMEILSPRVLYQAYLPQIVNKIRTDQIYPYLRDRDTDPDSAERELDEAIDRIVYSMREEHSAFYEAYATLPRFKEWLAEDVFQRTYEDYLTEKRDNVTLHTEDPDAPAWVRATGDPDITREGGTVTLNSGG
;
A
#
# COMPACT_ATOMS: atom_id res chain seq x y z
N MET A 1 -8.86 18.37 73.57
CA MET A 1 -10.01 17.70 72.93
C MET A 1 -11.26 18.49 73.27
N ILE A 2 -11.82 19.24 72.32
CA ILE A 2 -13.16 19.82 72.49
C ILE A 2 -14.11 18.87 71.77
N ALA A 3 -14.99 18.23 72.54
CA ALA A 3 -15.97 17.29 72.02
C ALA A 3 -17.01 18.05 71.19
N ALA A 4 -16.74 18.21 69.88
CA ALA A 4 -17.59 18.89 68.89
C ALA A 4 -18.85 18.08 68.51
N GLY A 5 -19.34 17.25 69.44
CA GLY A 5 -20.50 16.38 69.26
C GLY A 5 -21.64 16.69 70.21
N ARG A 6 -21.74 17.91 70.76
CA ARG A 6 -22.86 18.30 71.64
C ARG A 6 -23.87 19.28 71.04
N TYR A 7 -23.70 19.70 69.79
CA TYR A 7 -24.54 20.73 69.16
C TYR A 7 -25.32 20.29 67.92
N LEU A 8 -25.17 19.03 67.48
CA LEU A 8 -26.04 18.50 66.44
C LEU A 8 -27.06 17.57 67.07
N ASN A 9 -28.34 17.85 66.81
CA ASN A 9 -29.42 16.94 67.15
C ASN A 9 -29.32 15.65 66.32
N GLY A 10 -29.91 14.55 66.78
CA GLY A 10 -29.79 13.23 66.11
C GLY A 10 -30.19 13.29 64.63
N GLU A 11 -31.28 13.99 64.33
CA GLU A 11 -31.78 14.18 62.96
C GLU A 11 -30.81 15.02 62.11
N GLU A 12 -30.23 16.10 62.65
CA GLU A 12 -29.29 16.95 61.89
C GLU A 12 -28.00 16.21 61.50
N ARG A 13 -27.57 15.24 62.32
CA ARG A 13 -26.44 14.36 61.97
C ARG A 13 -26.81 13.43 60.84
N GLU A 14 -27.98 12.81 60.93
CA GLU A 14 -28.48 11.89 59.92
C GLU A 14 -28.70 12.61 58.58
N TYR A 15 -29.22 13.85 58.61
CA TYR A 15 -29.31 14.72 57.42
C TYR A 15 -27.94 15.05 56.82
N LEU A 16 -26.94 15.42 57.62
CA LEU A 16 -25.59 15.68 57.10
C LEU A 16 -24.90 14.42 56.58
N GLU A 17 -25.15 13.27 57.18
CA GLU A 17 -24.58 11.99 56.75
C GLU A 17 -25.23 11.48 55.46
N ILE A 18 -26.56 11.62 55.32
CA ILE A 18 -27.29 11.20 54.11
C ILE A 18 -27.08 12.18 52.95
N GLU A 19 -27.11 13.48 53.21
CA GLU A 19 -27.17 14.49 52.13
C GLU A 19 -25.80 15.10 51.83
N TYR A 20 -24.94 15.30 52.83
CA TYR A 20 -23.68 16.04 52.67
C TYR A 20 -22.45 15.13 52.50
N LEU A 21 -22.40 13.99 53.20
CA LEU A 21 -21.30 13.02 53.08
C LEU A 21 -21.09 12.52 51.64
N PRO A 22 -22.11 12.06 50.89
CA PRO A 22 -21.89 11.57 49.53
C PRO A 22 -21.42 12.68 48.57
N ILE A 23 -21.90 13.91 48.76
CA ILE A 23 -21.45 15.07 47.98
C ILE A 23 -19.98 15.38 48.29
N TYR A 24 -19.60 15.33 49.56
CA TYR A 24 -18.22 15.57 49.97
C TYR A 24 -17.27 14.48 49.46
N GLU A 25 -17.68 13.21 49.51
CA GLU A 25 -16.92 12.09 48.96
C GLU A 25 -16.74 12.22 47.44
N GLN A 26 -17.82 12.53 46.70
CA GLN A 26 -17.76 12.79 45.27
C GLN A 26 -16.82 13.95 44.94
N LEU A 27 -16.86 15.05 45.69
CA LEU A 27 -15.98 16.20 45.50
C LEU A 27 -14.51 15.83 45.71
N VAL A 28 -14.22 14.97 46.68
CA VAL A 28 -12.86 14.46 46.95
C VAL A 28 -12.39 13.54 45.81
N GLU A 29 -13.26 12.67 45.30
CA GLU A 29 -12.97 11.79 44.18
C GLU A 29 -12.71 12.58 42.89
N GLU A 30 -13.55 13.57 42.57
CA GLU A 30 -13.34 14.45 41.42
C GLU A 30 -12.03 15.19 41.51
N ARG A 31 -11.67 15.69 42.70
CA ARG A 31 -10.37 16.36 42.91
C ARG A 31 -9.20 15.40 42.71
N ARG A 32 -9.32 14.15 43.16
CA ARG A 32 -8.30 13.11 42.90
C ARG A 32 -8.19 12.82 41.40
N ARG A 33 -9.32 12.70 40.71
CA ARG A 33 -9.36 12.48 39.27
C ARG A 33 -8.69 13.63 38.52
N GLN A 34 -9.04 14.88 38.81
CA GLN A 34 -8.42 16.06 38.19
C GLN A 34 -6.90 16.10 38.41
N LEU A 35 -6.43 15.77 39.62
CA LEU A 35 -4.99 15.71 39.90
C LEU A 35 -4.31 14.58 39.10
N SER A 36 -4.95 13.43 38.95
CA SER A 36 -4.43 12.32 38.14
C SER A 36 -4.37 12.68 36.65
N GLU A 37 -5.41 13.34 36.12
CA GLU A 37 -5.46 13.81 34.73
C GLU A 37 -4.40 14.89 34.49
N GLN A 38 -4.21 15.83 35.43
CA GLN A 38 -3.13 16.83 35.34
C GLN A 38 -1.74 16.20 35.42
N ALA A 39 -1.55 15.20 36.28
CA ALA A 39 -0.27 14.47 36.37
C ALA A 39 0.02 13.73 35.06
N TYR A 40 -0.97 13.04 34.49
CA TYR A 40 -0.86 12.36 33.20
C TYR A 40 -0.62 13.34 32.05
N ALA A 41 -1.31 14.48 32.01
CA ALA A 41 -1.08 15.51 30.99
C ALA A 41 0.34 16.10 31.08
N ARG A 42 0.84 16.33 32.30
CA ARG A 42 2.23 16.75 32.53
C ARG A 42 3.23 15.68 32.13
N GLU A 43 2.91 14.41 32.37
CA GLU A 43 3.73 13.28 31.94
C GLU A 43 3.81 13.21 30.41
N ILE A 44 2.69 13.37 29.69
CA ILE A 44 2.70 13.41 28.22
C ILE A 44 3.53 14.58 27.69
N LEU A 45 3.40 15.77 28.26
CA LEU A 45 4.12 16.96 27.81
C LEU A 45 5.63 16.91 28.15
N ASN A 46 6.01 16.28 29.26
CA ASN A 46 7.41 16.14 29.69
C ASN A 46 8.07 14.86 29.18
N ARG A 47 7.32 13.94 28.59
CA ARG A 47 7.89 12.82 27.87
C ARG A 47 8.60 13.41 26.66
N GLU A 48 9.93 13.34 26.66
CA GLU A 48 10.68 13.65 25.46
C GLU A 48 10.09 12.82 24.31
N PRO A 49 9.84 13.41 23.13
CA PRO A 49 9.50 12.61 21.96
C PRO A 49 10.58 11.53 21.87
N ALA A 50 10.15 10.26 21.71
CA ALA A 50 11.08 9.16 21.56
C ALA A 50 12.15 9.63 20.59
N SER A 51 13.40 9.68 21.07
CA SER A 51 14.52 10.19 20.30
C SER A 51 14.50 9.35 19.03
N PHE A 52 14.01 9.92 17.93
CA PHE A 52 14.32 9.40 16.62
C PHE A 52 15.83 9.38 16.65
N GLU A 53 16.41 8.18 16.72
CA GLU A 53 17.84 7.99 16.63
C GLU A 53 18.28 8.94 15.52
N LYS A 54 19.20 9.86 15.83
CA LYS A 54 19.91 10.60 14.80
C LYS A 54 20.63 9.53 13.99
N ARG A 55 19.93 8.91 13.05
CA ARG A 55 20.53 8.22 11.94
C ARG A 55 21.38 9.29 11.29
N GLU A 56 22.67 9.04 11.25
CA GLU A 56 23.57 9.87 10.47
C GLU A 56 22.93 10.01 9.09
N PRO A 57 22.78 11.25 8.56
CA PRO A 57 22.14 11.43 7.29
C PRO A 57 22.88 10.56 6.27
N PRO A 58 22.16 9.72 5.51
CA PRO A 58 22.80 8.89 4.50
C PRO A 58 23.61 9.79 3.57
N SER A 59 24.79 9.32 3.17
CA SER A 59 25.65 10.05 2.26
C SER A 59 24.95 10.25 0.91
N ARG A 60 24.33 11.42 0.72
CA ARG A 60 23.50 11.79 -0.45
C ARG A 60 24.24 11.72 -1.79
N GLU A 61 25.57 11.82 -1.75
CA GLU A 61 26.42 11.87 -2.95
C GLU A 61 26.39 10.56 -3.77
N ASN A 62 26.16 9.42 -3.09
CA ASN A 62 26.03 8.09 -3.71
C ASN A 62 24.71 7.38 -3.38
N ALA A 63 23.74 8.11 -2.83
CA ALA A 63 22.46 7.53 -2.43
C ALA A 63 21.65 7.12 -3.67
N HIS A 64 21.13 5.89 -3.65
CA HIS A 64 20.20 5.40 -4.65
C HIS A 64 18.77 5.75 -4.22
N TYR A 65 18.09 6.57 -5.01
CA TYR A 65 16.69 6.93 -4.75
C TYR A 65 15.77 5.92 -5.42
N ALA A 66 14.84 5.38 -4.65
CA ALA A 66 13.78 4.49 -5.12
C ALA A 66 12.44 5.22 -5.03
N PHE A 67 11.76 5.37 -6.17
CA PHE A 67 10.49 6.09 -6.26
C PHE A 67 9.54 5.40 -7.24
N SER A 68 8.24 5.56 -7.01
CA SER A 68 7.12 5.01 -7.77
C SER A 68 6.11 6.10 -8.16
N LEU A 69 5.22 5.80 -9.10
CA LEU A 69 4.09 6.69 -9.42
C LEU A 69 3.21 6.89 -8.18
N GLY A 70 2.89 8.14 -7.88
CA GLY A 70 2.15 8.53 -6.68
C GLY A 70 3.04 8.88 -5.47
N ASP A 71 4.35 8.67 -5.54
CA ASP A 71 5.25 9.06 -4.44
C ASP A 71 5.36 10.58 -4.33
N THR A 72 5.52 11.06 -3.09
CA THR A 72 5.68 12.48 -2.79
C THR A 72 7.15 12.87 -2.75
N VAL A 73 7.46 13.94 -3.48
CA VAL A 73 8.77 14.57 -3.56
C VAL A 73 8.67 16.04 -3.16
N TYR A 74 9.73 16.54 -2.56
CA TYR A 74 9.83 17.89 -2.06
C TYR A 74 10.73 18.73 -2.96
N LEU A 75 10.16 19.81 -3.50
CA LEU A 75 10.93 20.84 -4.18
C LEU A 75 10.95 22.10 -3.30
N GLY A 76 12.07 22.34 -2.62
CA GLY A 76 12.13 23.36 -1.58
C GLY A 76 11.28 22.96 -0.37
N ALA A 77 10.25 23.75 -0.06
CA ALA A 77 9.28 23.45 1.00
C ALA A 77 7.94 22.91 0.46
N ASP A 78 7.80 22.83 -0.88
CA ASP A 78 6.56 22.49 -1.53
C ASP A 78 6.52 21.00 -1.88
N GLU A 79 5.33 20.40 -1.72
CA GLU A 79 5.07 18.98 -1.95
C GLU A 79 4.51 18.72 -3.34
N TYR A 80 5.12 17.77 -4.03
CA TYR A 80 4.69 17.33 -5.35
C TYR A 80 4.55 15.82 -5.40
N GLU A 81 3.59 15.33 -6.17
CA GLU A 81 3.36 13.91 -6.43
C GLU A 81 3.92 13.52 -7.80
N ILE A 82 4.62 12.39 -7.90
CA ILE A 82 5.09 11.85 -9.18
C ILE A 82 3.89 11.33 -9.98
N PHE A 83 3.43 12.11 -10.95
CA PHE A 83 2.23 11.81 -11.74
C PHE A 83 2.52 10.89 -12.93
N SER A 84 3.63 11.14 -13.63
CA SER A 84 4.11 10.27 -14.71
C SER A 84 5.60 10.45 -14.95
N PHE A 85 6.25 9.43 -15.52
CA PHE A 85 7.58 9.55 -16.09
C PHE A 85 7.63 8.81 -17.42
N ASP A 86 8.11 9.47 -18.48
CA ASP A 86 8.23 8.89 -19.83
C ASP A 86 9.51 9.38 -20.51
N GLY A 87 10.26 8.47 -21.11
CA GLY A 87 11.42 8.79 -21.96
C GLY A 87 12.48 9.71 -21.32
N GLY A 88 12.61 9.73 -19.99
CA GLY A 88 13.56 10.59 -19.27
C GLY A 88 12.99 11.94 -18.81
N ARG A 89 11.68 12.14 -18.82
CA ARG A 89 11.00 13.32 -18.27
C ARG A 89 10.03 12.92 -17.15
N PHE A 90 9.99 13.71 -16.09
CA PHE A 90 9.14 13.54 -14.92
C PHE A 90 8.09 14.64 -14.89
N ILE A 91 6.82 14.26 -14.72
CA ILE A 91 5.72 15.17 -14.49
C ILE A 91 5.35 15.07 -13.01
N LEU A 92 5.56 16.17 -12.30
CA LEU A 92 5.25 16.32 -10.89
C LEU A 92 3.97 17.14 -10.76
N ARG A 93 2.99 16.66 -9.99
CA ARG A 93 1.73 17.38 -9.71
C ARG A 93 1.79 18.03 -8.35
N ASP A 94 1.48 19.30 -8.27
CA ASP A 94 1.43 20.01 -6.98
C ASP A 94 0.26 19.49 -6.14
N ILE A 95 0.53 19.04 -4.91
CA ILE A 95 -0.51 18.48 -4.04
C ILE A 95 -1.46 19.58 -3.53
N SER A 96 -0.93 20.78 -3.28
CA SER A 96 -1.72 21.93 -2.85
C SER A 96 -2.55 22.52 -3.99
N PHE A 97 -2.04 22.43 -5.22
CA PHE A 97 -2.74 22.90 -6.41
C PHE A 97 -2.70 21.89 -7.57
N PRO A 98 -3.54 20.83 -7.55
CA PRO A 98 -3.48 19.72 -8.51
C PRO A 98 -3.69 20.07 -10.00
N LEU A 99 -4.12 21.30 -10.29
CA LEU A 99 -4.24 21.84 -11.64
C LEU A 99 -2.88 22.22 -12.25
N PHE A 100 -1.85 22.38 -11.42
CA PHE A 100 -0.50 22.74 -11.85
C PHE A 100 0.41 21.52 -11.79
N SER A 101 1.10 21.29 -12.91
CA SER A 101 2.12 20.27 -13.04
C SER A 101 3.45 20.90 -13.45
N LYS A 102 4.53 20.29 -13.00
CA LYS A 102 5.90 20.72 -13.29
C LYS A 102 6.62 19.59 -14.01
N GLU A 103 7.21 19.91 -15.15
CA GLU A 103 7.99 18.97 -15.94
C GLU A 103 9.48 19.14 -15.63
N LEU A 104 10.17 18.04 -15.40
CA LEU A 104 11.61 18.00 -15.11
C LEU A 104 12.29 16.93 -15.97
N ALA A 105 13.51 17.21 -16.44
CA ALA A 105 14.36 16.17 -17.01
C ALA A 105 14.85 15.21 -15.91
N ARG A 106 15.17 13.97 -16.27
CA ARG A 106 15.71 12.95 -15.34
C ARG A 106 16.86 13.48 -14.49
N ASP A 107 17.85 14.12 -15.12
CA ASP A 107 19.04 14.63 -14.43
C ASP A 107 18.70 15.74 -13.45
N ASP A 108 17.77 16.63 -13.81
CA ASP A 108 17.31 17.71 -12.94
C ASP A 108 16.48 17.18 -11.76
N PHE A 109 15.68 16.15 -11.98
CA PHE A 109 14.92 15.45 -10.94
C PHE A 109 15.87 14.74 -9.96
N ASP A 110 16.85 13.99 -10.46
CA ASP A 110 17.83 13.29 -9.62
C ASP A 110 18.72 14.29 -8.84
N ARG A 111 18.98 15.48 -9.39
CA ARG A 111 19.65 16.57 -8.67
C ARG A 111 18.74 17.15 -7.57
N MET A 112 17.48 17.42 -7.89
CA MET A 112 16.48 17.93 -6.93
C MET A 112 16.34 17.01 -5.72
N LEU A 113 16.27 15.69 -5.94
CA LEU A 113 16.19 14.71 -4.87
C LEU A 113 17.39 14.81 -3.91
N ARG A 114 18.60 14.96 -4.46
CA ARG A 114 19.85 15.08 -3.66
C ARG A 114 19.99 16.41 -2.92
N GLU A 115 19.53 17.50 -3.52
CA GLU A 115 19.66 18.83 -2.95
C GLU A 115 18.77 19.02 -1.70
N ASN A 116 17.60 18.37 -1.68
CA ASN A 116 16.62 18.54 -0.61
C ASN A 116 16.61 17.36 0.37
N PRO A 117 17.07 17.55 1.63
CA PRO A 117 17.06 16.48 2.63
C PRO A 117 15.64 16.00 3.02
N LEU A 118 14.59 16.75 2.67
CA LEU A 118 13.22 16.27 2.82
C LEU A 118 12.89 15.09 1.88
N ASN A 119 13.75 14.80 0.89
CA ASN A 119 13.64 13.66 0.01
C ASN A 119 14.43 12.43 0.50
N ASP A 120 15.08 12.51 1.66
CA ASP A 120 15.89 11.41 2.18
C ASP A 120 15.05 10.15 2.49
N HIS A 121 13.72 10.28 2.63
CA HIS A 121 12.80 9.14 2.76
C HIS A 121 12.74 8.24 1.52
N LEU A 122 13.20 8.73 0.37
CA LEU A 122 13.29 7.98 -0.88
C LEU A 122 14.64 7.27 -1.05
N ILE A 123 15.59 7.48 -0.13
CA ILE A 123 16.89 6.81 -0.18
C ILE A 123 16.70 5.34 0.19
N ALA A 124 17.07 4.45 -0.72
CA ALA A 124 17.11 3.02 -0.45
C ALA A 124 18.23 2.72 0.55
N ASP A 125 17.87 2.44 1.82
CA ASP A 125 18.81 2.04 2.87
C ASP A 125 19.72 0.89 2.36
N GLU A 126 21.05 1.09 2.39
CA GLU A 126 22.08 0.12 1.97
C GLU A 126 22.21 -1.10 2.91
N ARG A 127 21.11 -1.81 3.18
CA ARG A 127 21.15 -3.21 3.64
C ARG A 127 20.48 -4.11 2.62
N GLY A 128 21.27 -4.40 1.60
CA GLY A 128 21.02 -5.43 0.61
C GLY A 128 21.22 -4.87 -0.78
N PRO A 129 21.89 -5.60 -1.69
CA PRO A 129 21.86 -5.23 -3.09
C PRO A 129 20.43 -5.50 -3.56
N VAL A 130 19.56 -4.49 -3.47
CA VAL A 130 18.30 -4.54 -4.21
C VAL A 130 18.70 -4.14 -5.62
N LYS A 131 19.05 -5.17 -6.41
CA LYS A 131 18.86 -5.15 -7.86
C LYS A 131 17.51 -4.44 -8.13
N PRO A 132 17.43 -3.58 -9.17
CA PRO A 132 16.23 -2.78 -9.45
C PRO A 132 14.98 -3.66 -9.34
N ALA A 133 13.88 -3.07 -8.86
CA ALA A 133 12.62 -3.73 -8.50
C ALA A 133 12.07 -4.74 -9.53
N GLU A 134 12.61 -4.77 -10.74
CA GLU A 134 12.51 -5.81 -11.76
C GLU A 134 12.94 -7.22 -11.27
N GLU A 135 14.01 -7.38 -10.48
CA GLU A 135 14.41 -8.71 -9.97
C GLU A 135 13.59 -9.17 -8.76
N LYS A 136 13.05 -8.23 -7.96
CA LYS A 136 12.21 -8.61 -6.82
C LYS A 136 10.81 -9.07 -7.27
N MET A 137 10.40 -8.72 -8.49
CA MET A 137 9.18 -9.24 -9.11
C MET A 137 9.31 -10.69 -9.57
N GLU A 138 10.52 -11.21 -9.79
CA GLU A 138 10.73 -12.61 -10.19
C GLU A 138 10.41 -13.63 -9.08
N ILE A 139 10.28 -13.20 -7.82
CA ILE A 139 9.96 -14.07 -6.67
C ILE A 139 8.55 -13.77 -6.11
N LEU A 140 7.77 -12.89 -6.75
CA LEU A 140 6.42 -12.61 -6.29
C LEU A 140 5.51 -13.81 -6.58
N SER A 141 4.71 -14.17 -5.58
CA SER A 141 3.66 -15.18 -5.79
C SER A 141 2.79 -14.79 -6.99
N PRO A 142 2.33 -15.75 -7.82
CA PRO A 142 1.52 -15.45 -9.00
C PRO A 142 0.29 -14.59 -8.70
N ARG A 143 -0.27 -14.71 -7.50
CA ARG A 143 -1.36 -13.87 -6.97
C ARG A 143 -0.98 -12.40 -6.91
N VAL A 144 0.20 -12.08 -6.39
CA VAL A 144 0.68 -10.69 -6.29
C VAL A 144 0.99 -10.14 -7.69
N LEU A 145 1.57 -10.97 -8.58
CA LEU A 145 1.76 -10.60 -9.98
C LEU A 145 0.42 -10.25 -10.65
N TYR A 146 -0.59 -11.12 -10.51
CA TYR A 146 -1.92 -10.88 -11.06
C TYR A 146 -2.51 -9.54 -10.60
N GLN A 147 -2.49 -9.26 -9.29
CA GLN A 147 -3.07 -8.05 -8.73
C GLN A 147 -2.29 -6.78 -9.11
N ALA A 148 -0.97 -6.88 -9.26
CA ALA A 148 -0.13 -5.76 -9.66
C ALA A 148 -0.30 -5.40 -11.16
N TYR A 149 -0.49 -6.39 -12.03
CA TYR A 149 -0.59 -6.17 -13.48
C TYR A 149 -2.02 -5.96 -13.97
N LEU A 150 -3.04 -6.48 -13.29
CA LEU A 150 -4.45 -6.25 -13.65
C LEU A 150 -4.79 -4.76 -13.92
N PRO A 151 -4.51 -3.81 -13.01
CA PRO A 151 -4.80 -2.40 -13.27
C PRO A 151 -3.97 -1.82 -14.43
N GLN A 152 -2.75 -2.32 -14.65
CA GLN A 152 -1.89 -1.88 -15.75
C GLN A 152 -2.43 -2.33 -17.12
N ILE A 153 -2.86 -3.59 -17.22
CA ILE A 153 -3.48 -4.14 -18.44
C ILE A 153 -4.78 -3.39 -18.75
N VAL A 154 -5.63 -3.16 -17.75
CA VAL A 154 -6.86 -2.36 -17.92
C VAL A 154 -6.54 -0.97 -18.47
N ASN A 155 -5.51 -0.30 -17.92
CA ASN A 155 -5.15 1.03 -18.38
C ASN A 155 -4.59 1.02 -19.81
N LYS A 156 -3.75 0.02 -20.14
CA LYS A 156 -3.24 -0.16 -21.50
C LYS A 156 -4.35 -0.43 -22.51
N ILE A 157 -5.33 -1.28 -22.17
CA ILE A 157 -6.51 -1.54 -23.00
C ILE A 157 -7.31 -0.25 -23.23
N ARG A 158 -7.51 0.59 -22.21
CA ARG A 158 -8.23 1.87 -22.36
C ARG A 158 -7.55 2.86 -23.31
N THR A 159 -6.23 2.78 -23.43
CA THR A 159 -5.45 3.59 -24.38
C THR A 159 -5.26 2.91 -25.74
N ASP A 160 -5.67 1.65 -25.87
CA ASP A 160 -5.49 0.85 -27.07
C ASP A 160 -6.60 1.14 -28.10
N GLN A 161 -6.31 0.85 -29.37
CA GLN A 161 -7.26 0.98 -30.47
C GLN A 161 -8.53 0.13 -30.33
N ILE A 162 -8.49 -0.94 -29.50
CA ILE A 162 -9.65 -1.78 -29.24
C ILE A 162 -10.69 -1.11 -28.35
N TYR A 163 -10.31 -0.11 -27.55
CA TYR A 163 -11.21 0.45 -26.52
C TYR A 163 -12.52 1.03 -27.06
N PRO A 164 -12.55 1.80 -28.17
CA PRO A 164 -13.81 2.27 -28.75
C PRO A 164 -14.74 1.13 -29.17
N TYR A 165 -14.17 0.01 -29.65
CA TYR A 165 -14.93 -1.17 -30.06
C TYR A 165 -15.60 -1.88 -28.86
N LEU A 166 -14.92 -1.93 -27.72
CA LEU A 166 -15.47 -2.46 -26.45
C LEU A 166 -16.55 -1.58 -25.82
N ARG A 167 -16.63 -0.31 -26.24
CA ARG A 167 -17.63 0.66 -25.77
C ARG A 167 -18.82 0.84 -26.72
N ASP A 168 -18.76 0.19 -27.87
CA ASP A 168 -19.86 0.20 -28.83
C ASP A 168 -20.97 -0.75 -28.38
N ARG A 169 -22.19 -0.21 -28.27
CA ARG A 169 -23.38 -0.93 -27.81
C ARG A 169 -23.89 -1.95 -28.82
N ASP A 170 -23.50 -1.79 -30.07
CA ASP A 170 -23.88 -2.72 -31.14
C ASP A 170 -22.90 -3.92 -31.21
N THR A 171 -21.83 -3.92 -30.40
CA THR A 171 -20.85 -5.00 -30.33
C THR A 171 -21.36 -6.15 -29.48
N ASP A 172 -21.49 -7.32 -30.12
CA ASP A 172 -21.80 -8.58 -29.48
C ASP A 172 -20.74 -8.98 -28.43
N PRO A 173 -21.14 -9.44 -27.22
CA PRO A 173 -20.22 -9.80 -26.15
C PRO A 173 -19.17 -10.85 -26.55
N ASP A 174 -19.58 -11.93 -27.22
CA ASP A 174 -18.68 -13.02 -27.62
C ASP A 174 -17.63 -12.53 -28.63
N SER A 175 -17.99 -11.52 -29.43
CA SER A 175 -17.09 -10.89 -30.39
C SER A 175 -16.14 -9.90 -29.70
N ALA A 176 -16.64 -9.11 -28.75
CA ALA A 176 -15.81 -8.23 -27.92
C ALA A 176 -14.78 -9.00 -27.08
N GLU A 177 -15.17 -10.14 -26.50
CA GLU A 177 -14.29 -10.98 -25.69
C GLU A 177 -13.12 -11.52 -26.52
N ARG A 178 -13.40 -12.06 -27.71
CA ARG A 178 -12.34 -12.57 -28.62
C ARG A 178 -11.36 -11.49 -29.03
N GLU A 179 -11.86 -10.32 -29.41
CA GLU A 179 -11.00 -9.20 -29.83
C GLU A 179 -10.21 -8.62 -28.65
N LEU A 180 -10.80 -8.59 -27.45
CA LEU A 180 -10.11 -8.23 -26.22
C LEU A 180 -8.99 -9.22 -25.90
N ASP A 181 -9.23 -10.52 -26.02
CA ASP A 181 -8.24 -11.58 -25.80
C ASP A 181 -7.00 -11.38 -26.69
N GLU A 182 -7.22 -11.10 -27.98
CA GLU A 182 -6.13 -10.81 -28.91
C GLU A 182 -5.39 -9.51 -28.55
N ALA A 183 -6.10 -8.50 -28.07
CA ALA A 183 -5.48 -7.25 -27.61
C ALA A 183 -4.65 -7.46 -26.33
N ILE A 184 -5.14 -8.25 -25.38
CA ILE A 184 -4.42 -8.62 -24.16
C ILE A 184 -3.17 -9.42 -24.54
N ASP A 185 -3.28 -10.44 -25.40
CA ASP A 185 -2.14 -11.23 -25.87
C ASP A 185 -1.05 -10.35 -26.49
N ARG A 186 -1.43 -9.38 -27.32
CA ARG A 186 -0.51 -8.41 -27.92
C ARG A 186 0.18 -7.53 -26.88
N ILE A 187 -0.58 -7.01 -25.92
CA ILE A 187 -0.04 -6.15 -24.85
C ILE A 187 0.94 -6.95 -23.99
N VAL A 188 0.52 -8.13 -23.50
CA VAL A 188 1.33 -9.01 -22.66
C VAL A 188 2.59 -9.45 -23.39
N TYR A 189 2.51 -9.76 -24.69
CA TYR A 189 3.67 -10.09 -25.51
C TYR A 189 4.66 -8.93 -25.65
N SER A 190 4.19 -7.69 -25.77
CA SER A 190 5.08 -6.52 -25.83
C SER A 190 5.78 -6.23 -24.50
N MET A 191 5.21 -6.67 -23.39
CA MET A 191 5.76 -6.53 -22.04
C MET A 191 6.71 -7.66 -21.64
N ARG A 192 6.92 -8.67 -22.49
CA ARG A 192 7.70 -9.88 -22.14
C ARG A 192 9.15 -9.62 -21.74
N GLU A 193 9.77 -8.58 -22.30
CA GLU A 193 11.18 -8.26 -22.04
C GLU A 193 11.35 -7.51 -20.71
N GLU A 194 10.40 -6.63 -20.39
CA GLU A 194 10.39 -5.81 -19.17
C GLU A 194 9.80 -6.57 -17.97
N HIS A 195 8.89 -7.51 -18.23
CA HIS A 195 8.08 -8.18 -17.21
C HIS A 195 7.99 -9.70 -17.44
N SER A 196 9.15 -10.34 -17.55
CA SER A 196 9.27 -11.78 -17.86
C SER A 196 8.46 -12.68 -16.91
N ALA A 197 8.52 -12.44 -15.60
CA ALA A 197 7.79 -13.24 -14.61
C ALA A 197 6.26 -13.20 -14.78
N PHE A 198 5.71 -12.07 -15.20
CA PHE A 198 4.29 -11.93 -15.50
C PHE A 198 3.92 -12.64 -16.81
N TYR A 199 4.75 -12.49 -17.84
CA TYR A 199 4.55 -13.21 -19.11
C TYR A 199 4.59 -14.74 -18.90
N GLU A 200 5.52 -15.24 -18.11
CA GLU A 200 5.60 -16.65 -17.75
C GLU A 200 4.35 -17.12 -17.01
N ALA A 201 3.89 -16.36 -16.01
CA ALA A 201 2.65 -16.66 -15.29
C ALA A 201 1.45 -16.71 -16.25
N TYR A 202 1.33 -15.74 -17.15
CA TYR A 202 0.27 -15.67 -18.16
C TYR A 202 0.28 -16.85 -19.13
N ALA A 203 1.47 -17.28 -19.57
CA ALA A 203 1.61 -18.36 -20.55
C ALA A 203 1.54 -19.77 -19.94
N THR A 204 1.87 -19.94 -18.67
CA THR A 204 2.06 -21.26 -18.05
C THR A 204 1.03 -21.62 -16.98
N LEU A 205 0.44 -20.64 -16.28
CA LEU A 205 -0.45 -20.94 -15.17
C LEU A 205 -1.87 -21.24 -15.64
N PRO A 206 -2.50 -22.28 -15.07
CA PRO A 206 -3.85 -22.65 -15.43
C PRO A 206 -4.84 -21.54 -15.04
N ARG A 207 -5.75 -21.22 -15.96
CA ARG A 207 -6.83 -20.21 -15.82
C ARG A 207 -6.35 -18.79 -15.55
N PHE A 208 -5.04 -18.52 -15.58
CA PHE A 208 -4.52 -17.16 -15.33
C PHE A 208 -4.94 -16.20 -16.44
N LYS A 209 -4.71 -16.58 -17.71
CA LYS A 209 -5.15 -15.81 -18.87
C LYS A 209 -6.67 -15.60 -18.84
N GLU A 210 -7.43 -16.67 -18.66
CA GLU A 210 -8.91 -16.65 -18.65
C GLU A 210 -9.44 -15.68 -17.59
N TRP A 211 -8.93 -15.76 -16.37
CA TRP A 211 -9.39 -14.90 -15.28
C TRP A 211 -9.00 -13.44 -15.49
N LEU A 212 -7.78 -13.21 -16.01
CA LEU A 212 -7.31 -11.87 -16.33
C LEU A 212 -8.16 -11.24 -17.44
N ALA A 213 -8.46 -12.00 -18.49
CA ALA A 213 -9.32 -11.56 -19.58
C ALA A 213 -10.72 -11.20 -19.09
N GLU A 214 -11.33 -12.06 -18.27
CA GLU A 214 -12.63 -11.80 -17.65
C GLU A 214 -12.63 -10.54 -16.77
N ASP A 215 -11.64 -10.40 -15.87
CA ASP A 215 -11.54 -9.23 -15.00
C ASP A 215 -11.33 -7.93 -15.80
N VAL A 216 -10.54 -7.99 -16.88
CA VAL A 216 -10.35 -6.85 -17.79
C VAL A 216 -11.65 -6.55 -18.52
N PHE A 217 -12.31 -7.58 -19.08
CA PHE A 217 -13.57 -7.45 -19.80
C PHE A 217 -14.63 -6.76 -18.95
N GLN A 218 -14.87 -7.22 -17.71
CA GLN A 218 -15.81 -6.60 -16.76
C GLN A 218 -15.49 -5.12 -16.45
N ARG A 219 -14.22 -4.70 -16.61
CA ARG A 219 -13.76 -3.33 -16.32
C ARG A 219 -13.69 -2.43 -17.54
N THR A 220 -13.77 -2.98 -18.74
CA THR A 220 -13.60 -2.25 -20.01
C THR A 220 -14.78 -2.34 -20.96
N TYR A 221 -15.50 -3.47 -20.95
CA TYR A 221 -16.69 -3.70 -21.77
C TYR A 221 -17.90 -3.01 -21.12
N GLU A 222 -18.45 -2.03 -21.82
CA GLU A 222 -19.53 -1.16 -21.34
C GLU A 222 -19.28 -0.57 -19.91
N ASP A 223 -20.35 -0.08 -19.26
CA ASP A 223 -20.34 0.37 -17.85
C ASP A 223 -20.97 -0.67 -16.90
N TYR A 224 -20.97 -1.95 -17.30
CA TYR A 224 -21.51 -3.05 -16.50
C TYR A 224 -20.44 -3.68 -15.62
N LEU A 225 -19.94 -2.91 -14.65
CA LEU A 225 -19.06 -3.46 -13.62
C LEU A 225 -19.92 -4.19 -12.58
N THR A 226 -20.29 -5.44 -12.92
CA THR A 226 -21.20 -6.25 -12.10
C THR A 226 -20.54 -6.72 -10.79
N GLU A 227 -19.23 -6.97 -10.84
CA GLU A 227 -18.43 -7.41 -9.71
C GLU A 227 -17.20 -6.51 -9.52
N LYS A 228 -16.98 -6.05 -8.29
CA LYS A 228 -15.91 -5.09 -7.96
C LYS A 228 -14.61 -5.77 -7.56
N ARG A 229 -14.70 -7.03 -7.13
CA ARG A 229 -13.55 -7.84 -6.71
C ARG A 229 -12.93 -8.52 -7.93
N ASP A 230 -11.61 -8.68 -7.92
CA ASP A 230 -10.90 -9.51 -8.90
C ASP A 230 -11.22 -11.00 -8.68
N ASN A 231 -11.20 -11.77 -9.77
CA ASN A 231 -11.45 -13.22 -9.77
C ASN A 231 -10.58 -13.96 -8.75
N VAL A 232 -9.33 -13.53 -8.59
CA VAL A 232 -8.40 -14.10 -7.60
C VAL A 232 -8.87 -13.88 -6.17
N THR A 233 -9.49 -12.74 -5.86
CA THR A 233 -10.09 -12.46 -4.54
C THR A 233 -11.40 -13.23 -4.33
N LEU A 234 -12.21 -13.40 -5.39
CA LEU A 234 -13.48 -14.14 -5.31
C LEU A 234 -13.28 -15.63 -5.05
N HIS A 235 -12.28 -16.23 -5.70
CA HIS A 235 -12.01 -17.66 -5.65
C HIS A 235 -10.93 -18.06 -4.65
N THR A 236 -10.57 -17.18 -3.70
CA THR A 236 -9.53 -17.48 -2.69
C THR A 236 -9.93 -18.66 -1.78
N GLU A 237 -11.22 -18.81 -1.47
CA GLU A 237 -11.74 -19.90 -0.61
C GLU A 237 -12.34 -21.08 -1.42
N ASP A 238 -12.25 -21.03 -2.75
CA ASP A 238 -12.89 -22.01 -3.64
C ASP A 238 -12.05 -23.29 -3.77
N PRO A 239 -12.60 -24.47 -3.41
CA PRO A 239 -11.91 -25.75 -3.50
C PRO A 239 -11.69 -26.26 -4.93
N ASP A 240 -12.17 -25.56 -5.96
CA ASP A 240 -11.92 -25.84 -7.38
C ASP A 240 -10.99 -24.81 -8.04
N ALA A 241 -10.55 -23.76 -7.33
CA ALA A 241 -9.63 -22.74 -7.85
C ALA A 241 -8.21 -23.27 -8.13
N PRO A 242 -7.43 -22.71 -9.07
CA PRO A 242 -6.04 -23.08 -9.25
C PRO A 242 -5.20 -22.96 -7.97
N ALA A 243 -4.19 -23.82 -7.79
CA ALA A 243 -3.34 -23.85 -6.59
C ALA A 243 -2.64 -22.50 -6.32
N TRP A 244 -2.31 -21.75 -7.37
CA TRP A 244 -1.67 -20.43 -7.27
C TRP A 244 -2.58 -19.34 -6.68
N VAL A 245 -3.90 -19.57 -6.63
CA VAL A 245 -4.93 -18.67 -6.07
C VAL A 245 -5.15 -18.97 -4.59
N ARG A 246 -5.09 -20.26 -4.22
CA ARG A 246 -5.30 -20.74 -2.84
C ARG A 246 -4.08 -20.57 -1.94
N ALA A 247 -2.90 -20.33 -2.53
CA ALA A 247 -1.66 -20.12 -1.79
C ALA A 247 -1.73 -18.83 -0.97
N THR A 248 -2.16 -18.95 0.29
CA THR A 248 -2.23 -17.89 1.29
C THR A 248 -0.84 -17.70 1.91
N GLY A 249 0.01 -16.97 1.18
CA GLY A 249 1.20 -16.26 1.70
C GLY A 249 2.18 -17.00 2.61
N ASP A 250 3.22 -17.58 2.02
CA ASP A 250 4.63 -17.26 2.31
C ASP A 250 5.47 -17.87 1.17
N PRO A 251 6.52 -17.22 0.62
CA PRO A 251 7.46 -17.90 -0.25
C PRO A 251 8.35 -18.76 0.64
N ASP A 252 7.80 -19.84 1.20
CA ASP A 252 8.63 -20.94 1.65
C ASP A 252 9.17 -21.60 0.39
N ILE A 253 10.31 -21.10 -0.05
CA ILE A 253 11.17 -21.76 -1.02
C ILE A 253 11.54 -23.09 -0.38
N THR A 254 10.66 -24.09 -0.54
CA THR A 254 11.05 -25.49 -0.44
C THR A 254 11.93 -25.75 -1.65
N ARG A 255 13.19 -25.31 -1.51
CA ARG A 255 14.30 -25.83 -2.26
C ARG A 255 14.39 -27.28 -1.83
N GLU A 256 13.70 -28.18 -2.52
CA GLU A 256 13.92 -29.60 -2.35
C GLU A 256 15.38 -29.87 -2.72
N GLY A 257 16.19 -29.92 -1.67
CA GLY A 257 17.58 -30.31 -1.70
C GLY A 257 17.66 -31.76 -2.13
N GLY A 258 18.22 -31.93 -3.33
CA GLY A 258 19.25 -32.92 -3.64
C GLY A 258 19.12 -34.32 -3.05
N THR A 259 18.87 -35.27 -3.93
CA THR A 259 19.63 -36.54 -3.92
C THR A 259 20.06 -36.90 -5.33
N VAL A 260 21.17 -36.32 -5.79
CA VAL A 260 22.03 -36.99 -6.78
C VAL A 260 23.09 -37.72 -5.97
N THR A 261 22.84 -38.99 -5.67
CA THR A 261 23.91 -39.92 -5.32
C THR A 261 24.40 -40.57 -6.61
N LEU A 262 25.39 -39.93 -7.23
CA LEU A 262 26.38 -40.62 -8.05
C LEU A 262 27.11 -41.62 -7.15
N ASN A 263 27.00 -42.91 -7.46
CA ASN A 263 27.98 -43.88 -7.01
C ASN A 263 28.48 -44.67 -8.22
N SER A 264 29.66 -44.26 -8.70
CA SER A 264 30.53 -45.08 -9.53
C SER A 264 31.44 -45.90 -8.61
N GLY A 265 31.56 -47.20 -8.87
CA GLY A 265 32.67 -48.00 -8.35
C GLY A 265 32.36 -49.48 -8.22
N GLY A 266 32.86 -50.29 -9.15
CA GLY A 266 32.92 -51.75 -9.06
C GLY A 266 32.68 -52.45 -10.38
#